data_AF-A0AAN7WYY4-F1
#
_entry.id   AF-A0AAN7WYY4-F1
#
_cell.length_a   1.000
_cell.length_b   1.000
_cell.length_c   1.000
_cell.angle_alpha   90.00
_cell.angle_beta   90.00
_cell.angle_gamma   90.00
#
_symmetry.space_group_name_H-M   'P 1'
#
loop_
_entity.id
_entity.type
_entity.pdbx_description
1 polymer ?
#
loop_
_entity_poly.entity_id
_entity_poly.type
_entity_poly.pdbx_seq_one_letter_code
_entity_poly.pdbx_strand_id
1 'polypeptide(L)'
;MAHTINLAARKGLAQRSVATSVSRLKAAAQHFKHSPTDSYLLEAKQKLLGMKPIQLINDCPTRWNSTYDMICRAADQQALVAAVIMEKKLSRLELTSVEWTLMEKVKDVLRPFKVATQALSTENYPTASAVLPLQYVLLTQLKPSTDDQAGVKEMKTMMSTDLKARYGPDKHAFLLLNTASYLDPRFHRLVHLEQGSQTQFTRGPLEVESG
;
A
#
# COMPACT_ATOMS: atom_id res chain seq x y z
N MET A 1 14.16 -2.18 -3.85
CA MET A 1 12.83 -1.53 -3.93
C MET A 1 11.73 -2.35 -3.25
N ALA A 2 11.51 -3.63 -3.59
CA ALA A 2 10.44 -4.45 -2.97
C ALA A 2 10.49 -4.45 -1.42
N HIS A 3 11.70 -4.62 -0.84
CA HIS A 3 11.89 -4.53 0.61
C HIS A 3 11.51 -3.16 1.19
N THR A 4 11.82 -2.07 0.48
CA THR A 4 11.47 -0.70 0.88
C THR A 4 9.97 -0.48 0.90
N ILE A 5 9.25 -0.93 -0.13
CA ILE A 5 7.78 -0.86 -0.20
C ILE A 5 7.16 -1.64 0.96
N ASN A 6 7.68 -2.84 1.23
CA ASN A 6 7.26 -3.67 2.35
C ASN A 6 7.45 -2.97 3.70
N LEU A 7 8.59 -2.32 3.93
CA LEU A 7 8.83 -1.59 5.18
C LEU A 7 7.90 -0.39 5.34
N ALA A 8 7.74 0.42 4.28
CA ALA A 8 6.85 1.58 4.29
C ALA A 8 5.40 1.16 4.59
N ALA A 9 4.87 0.15 3.89
CA ALA A 9 3.53 -0.37 4.11
C ALA A 9 3.33 -0.87 5.56
N ARG A 10 4.31 -1.60 6.11
CA ARG A 10 4.26 -2.07 7.51
C ARG A 10 4.28 -0.91 8.50
N LYS A 11 5.08 0.13 8.27
CA LYS A 11 5.08 1.35 9.10
C LYS A 11 3.72 2.04 9.06
N GLY A 12 3.12 2.16 7.89
CA GLY A 12 1.77 2.73 7.76
C GLY A 12 0.72 1.94 8.54
N LEU A 13 0.73 0.61 8.40
CA LEU A 13 -0.18 -0.29 9.14
C LEU A 13 0.05 -0.27 10.66
N ALA A 14 1.22 0.14 11.12
CA ALA A 14 1.54 0.30 12.55
C ALA A 14 0.99 1.61 13.14
N GLN A 15 0.42 2.52 12.34
CA GLN A 15 -0.26 3.70 12.85
C GLN A 15 -1.40 3.26 13.80
N ARG A 16 -1.51 3.93 14.95
CA ARG A 16 -2.30 3.44 16.10
C ARG A 16 -3.77 3.13 15.77
N SER A 17 -4.48 4.04 15.14
CA SER A 17 -5.90 3.85 14.80
C SER A 17 -6.10 2.79 13.72
N VAL A 18 -5.20 2.74 12.74
CA VAL A 18 -5.20 1.72 11.68
C VAL A 18 -4.95 0.35 12.29
N ALA A 19 -3.91 0.20 13.11
CA ALA A 19 -3.54 -1.04 13.77
C ALA A 19 -4.67 -1.58 14.67
N THR A 20 -5.34 -0.69 15.41
CA THR A 20 -6.47 -1.08 16.29
C THR A 20 -7.65 -1.59 15.46
N SER A 21 -8.00 -0.90 14.38
CA SER A 21 -9.10 -1.29 13.49
C SER A 21 -8.81 -2.59 12.75
N VAL A 22 -7.59 -2.75 12.23
CA VAL A 22 -7.11 -3.99 11.60
C VAL A 22 -7.15 -5.16 12.59
N SER A 23 -6.82 -4.93 13.87
CA SER A 23 -6.87 -5.97 14.90
C SER A 23 -8.30 -6.45 15.18
N ARG A 24 -9.29 -5.54 15.19
CA ARG A 24 -10.70 -5.92 15.30
C ARG A 24 -11.18 -6.70 14.09
N LEU A 25 -10.83 -6.24 12.89
CA LEU A 25 -11.16 -6.93 11.64
C LEU A 25 -10.60 -8.36 11.62
N LYS A 26 -9.35 -8.51 12.08
CA LYS A 26 -8.71 -9.81 12.27
C LYS A 26 -9.48 -10.68 13.27
N ALA A 27 -9.86 -10.14 14.43
CA ALA A 27 -10.64 -10.90 15.41
C ALA A 27 -11.98 -11.39 14.83
N ALA A 28 -12.67 -10.56 14.04
CA ALA A 28 -13.87 -10.96 13.32
C ALA A 28 -13.56 -12.09 12.31
N ALA A 29 -12.56 -11.92 11.44
CA ALA A 29 -12.19 -12.96 10.46
C ALA A 29 -11.75 -14.28 11.12
N GLN A 30 -11.08 -14.23 12.27
CA GLN A 30 -10.72 -15.40 13.07
C GLN A 30 -11.97 -16.09 13.62
N HIS A 31 -12.93 -15.33 14.13
CA HIS A 31 -14.18 -15.89 14.65
C HIS A 31 -14.93 -16.70 13.60
N PHE A 32 -15.16 -16.13 12.42
CA PHE A 32 -15.83 -16.85 11.34
C PHE A 32 -15.06 -18.10 10.94
N LYS A 33 -13.72 -18.04 10.87
CA LYS A 33 -12.90 -19.22 10.57
C LYS A 33 -13.05 -20.34 11.61
N HIS A 34 -13.22 -20.00 12.88
CA HIS A 34 -13.28 -20.96 13.99
C HIS A 34 -14.69 -21.39 14.39
N SER A 35 -15.73 -20.70 13.90
CA SER A 35 -17.13 -21.05 14.15
C SER A 35 -17.77 -21.61 12.87
N PRO A 36 -17.88 -22.96 12.72
CA PRO A 36 -18.56 -23.57 11.58
C PRO A 36 -20.00 -23.10 11.43
N THR A 37 -20.71 -22.92 12.56
CA THR A 37 -22.10 -22.46 12.59
C THR A 37 -22.26 -21.07 12.00
N ASP A 38 -21.40 -20.12 12.38
CA ASP A 38 -21.51 -18.74 11.91
C ASP A 38 -20.94 -18.56 10.51
N SER A 39 -19.93 -19.36 10.13
CA SER A 39 -19.49 -19.48 8.75
C SER A 39 -20.59 -20.01 7.83
N TYR A 40 -21.32 -21.05 8.26
CA TYR A 40 -22.45 -21.58 7.50
C TYR A 40 -23.57 -20.56 7.36
N LEU A 41 -23.86 -19.80 8.43
CA LEU A 41 -24.85 -18.73 8.35
C LEU A 41 -24.40 -17.60 7.40
N LEU A 42 -23.13 -17.23 7.40
CA LEU A 42 -22.58 -16.27 6.44
C LEU A 42 -22.74 -16.77 5.01
N GLU A 43 -22.40 -18.04 4.76
CA GLU A 43 -22.58 -18.68 3.45
C GLU A 43 -24.07 -18.73 3.03
N ALA A 44 -24.97 -19.06 3.94
CA ALA A 44 -26.41 -19.08 3.67
C ALA A 44 -26.91 -17.69 3.25
N LYS A 45 -26.46 -16.62 3.93
CA LYS A 45 -26.82 -15.24 3.56
C LYS A 45 -26.17 -14.80 2.24
N GLN A 46 -24.94 -15.23 1.95
CA GLN A 46 -24.29 -15.00 0.64
C GLN A 46 -25.14 -15.58 -0.49
N LYS A 47 -25.59 -16.85 -0.34
CA LYS A 47 -26.45 -17.53 -1.31
C LYS A 47 -27.80 -16.84 -1.47
N LEU A 48 -28.40 -16.39 -0.38
CA LEU A 48 -29.69 -15.66 -0.41
C LEU A 48 -29.61 -14.39 -1.26
N LEU A 49 -28.48 -13.67 -1.21
CA LEU A 49 -28.25 -12.47 -2.03
C LEU A 49 -27.69 -12.77 -3.44
N GLY A 50 -27.64 -14.05 -3.85
CA GLY A 50 -27.07 -14.45 -5.14
C GLY A 50 -25.56 -14.20 -5.25
N MET A 51 -24.87 -13.98 -4.13
CA MET A 51 -23.41 -13.79 -4.11
C MET A 51 -22.71 -15.14 -4.08
N LYS A 52 -21.54 -15.20 -4.71
CA LYS A 52 -20.66 -16.38 -4.63
C LYS A 52 -20.22 -16.58 -3.16
N PRO A 53 -20.41 -17.78 -2.58
CA PRO A 53 -19.92 -18.06 -1.25
C PRO A 53 -18.41 -17.90 -1.15
N ILE A 54 -17.96 -17.02 -0.24
CA ILE A 54 -16.55 -16.77 0.00
C ILE A 54 -16.28 -16.64 1.48
N GLN A 55 -15.23 -17.29 1.97
CA GLN A 55 -14.79 -17.14 3.34
C GLN A 55 -14.03 -15.83 3.55
N LEU A 56 -14.08 -15.30 4.77
CA LEU A 56 -13.18 -14.24 5.19
C LEU A 56 -11.74 -14.74 5.22
N ILE A 57 -10.81 -13.85 4.90
CA ILE A 57 -9.37 -14.16 4.89
C ILE A 57 -8.77 -13.69 6.21
N ASN A 58 -7.89 -14.49 6.80
CA ASN A 58 -7.05 -14.06 7.91
C ASN A 58 -5.71 -13.56 7.39
N ASP A 59 -5.21 -12.49 7.99
CA ASP A 59 -3.89 -11.97 7.65
C ASP A 59 -2.76 -12.88 8.17
N CYS A 60 -1.64 -12.85 7.46
CA CYS A 60 -0.35 -13.38 7.86
C CYS A 60 0.45 -12.23 8.51
N PRO A 61 0.76 -12.30 9.82
CA PRO A 61 1.38 -11.20 10.55
C PRO A 61 2.71 -10.69 9.96
N THR A 62 3.41 -11.56 9.22
CA THR A 62 4.72 -11.26 8.63
C THR A 62 4.61 -10.65 7.23
N ARG A 63 3.42 -10.59 6.61
CA ARG A 63 3.22 -10.14 5.22
C ARG A 63 2.08 -9.13 5.13
N TRP A 64 2.41 -7.84 5.03
CA TRP A 64 1.41 -6.76 4.90
C TRP A 64 0.41 -6.96 3.74
N ASN A 65 0.85 -7.62 2.66
CA ASN A 65 0.01 -7.97 1.52
C ASN A 65 -1.24 -8.76 1.92
N SER A 66 -1.12 -9.64 2.91
CA SER A 66 -2.24 -10.44 3.42
C SER A 66 -3.20 -9.61 4.28
N THR A 67 -2.70 -8.59 4.99
CA THR A 67 -3.53 -7.62 5.70
C THR A 67 -4.37 -6.82 4.71
N TYR A 68 -3.77 -6.37 3.59
CA TYR A 68 -4.51 -5.71 2.51
C TYR A 68 -5.59 -6.63 1.91
N ASP A 69 -5.27 -7.89 1.64
CA ASP A 69 -6.22 -8.86 1.07
C ASP A 69 -7.38 -9.15 2.03
N MET A 70 -7.10 -9.23 3.35
CA MET A 70 -8.11 -9.34 4.40
C MET A 70 -9.04 -8.12 4.43
N ILE A 71 -8.50 -6.90 4.38
CA ILE A 71 -9.30 -5.67 4.37
C ILE A 71 -10.23 -5.64 3.15
N CYS A 72 -9.71 -5.94 1.95
CA CYS A 72 -10.52 -5.99 0.74
C CYS A 72 -11.67 -7.00 0.86
N ARG A 73 -11.35 -8.23 1.26
CA ARG A 73 -12.35 -9.30 1.41
C ARG A 73 -13.43 -8.96 2.43
N ALA A 74 -13.06 -8.35 3.55
CA ALA A 74 -14.02 -8.01 4.58
C ALA A 74 -14.91 -6.84 4.15
N ALA A 75 -14.37 -5.85 3.44
CA ALA A 75 -15.15 -4.76 2.85
C ALA A 75 -16.18 -5.28 1.84
N ASP A 76 -15.79 -6.21 0.95
CA ASP A 76 -16.69 -6.85 -0.03
C ASP A 76 -17.83 -7.65 0.63
N GLN A 77 -17.70 -7.99 1.90
CA GLN A 77 -18.64 -8.79 2.68
C GLN A 77 -19.22 -8.03 3.87
N GLN A 78 -18.99 -6.72 3.97
CA GLN A 78 -19.30 -5.92 5.16
C GLN A 78 -20.75 -6.07 5.60
N ALA A 79 -21.70 -5.90 4.69
CA ALA A 79 -23.13 -5.97 5.00
C ALA A 79 -23.54 -7.36 5.52
N LEU A 80 -22.99 -8.42 4.92
CA LEU A 80 -23.29 -9.80 5.30
C LEU A 80 -22.66 -10.17 6.64
N VAL A 81 -21.41 -9.76 6.86
CA VAL A 81 -20.71 -9.95 8.13
C VAL A 81 -21.43 -9.21 9.26
N ALA A 82 -21.83 -7.95 9.04
CA ALA A 82 -22.60 -7.17 10.00
C ALA A 82 -23.95 -7.83 10.33
N ALA A 83 -24.66 -8.35 9.32
CA ALA A 83 -25.92 -9.06 9.52
C ALA A 83 -25.76 -10.31 10.40
N VAL A 84 -24.71 -11.11 10.19
CA VAL A 84 -24.44 -12.29 11.05
C VAL A 84 -24.05 -11.86 12.46
N ILE A 85 -23.20 -10.84 12.60
CA ILE A 85 -22.80 -10.30 13.91
C ILE A 85 -24.02 -9.84 14.70
N MET A 86 -24.95 -9.12 14.07
CA MET A 86 -26.19 -8.66 14.70
C MET A 86 -27.08 -9.82 15.11
N GLU A 87 -27.32 -10.79 14.22
CA GLU A 87 -28.17 -11.96 14.49
C GLU A 87 -27.63 -12.83 15.64
N LYS A 88 -26.29 -12.99 15.70
CA LYS A 88 -25.60 -13.78 16.73
C LYS A 88 -25.24 -12.98 17.98
N LYS A 89 -25.60 -11.70 18.05
CA LYS A 89 -25.28 -10.78 19.17
C LYS A 89 -23.78 -10.72 19.48
N LEU A 90 -22.94 -10.70 18.44
CA LEU A 90 -21.48 -10.70 18.52
C LEU A 90 -20.89 -9.29 18.51
N SER A 91 -21.52 -8.33 19.20
CA SER A 91 -21.17 -6.90 19.14
C SER A 91 -19.69 -6.58 19.41
N ARG A 92 -19.00 -7.43 20.19
CA ARG A 92 -17.54 -7.34 20.43
C ARG A 92 -16.67 -7.45 19.16
N LEU A 93 -17.22 -8.01 18.08
CA LEU A 93 -16.54 -8.19 16.78
C LEU A 93 -16.94 -7.13 15.76
N GLU A 94 -17.90 -6.27 16.10
CA GLU A 94 -18.41 -5.25 15.20
C GLU A 94 -17.42 -4.11 15.05
N LEU A 95 -17.13 -3.72 13.81
CA LEU A 95 -16.42 -2.50 13.51
C LEU A 95 -17.43 -1.36 13.41
N THR A 96 -17.08 -0.22 14.02
CA THR A 96 -17.89 0.98 13.93
C THR A 96 -17.90 1.55 12.50
N SER A 97 -18.89 2.40 12.18
CA SER A 97 -18.93 3.08 10.88
C SER A 97 -17.65 3.87 10.60
N VAL A 98 -17.08 4.51 11.63
CA VAL A 98 -15.83 5.29 11.52
C VAL A 98 -14.66 4.38 11.14
N GLU A 99 -14.60 3.19 11.73
CA GLU A 99 -13.55 2.20 11.44
C GLU A 99 -13.69 1.63 10.04
N TRP A 100 -14.92 1.39 9.56
CA TRP A 100 -15.13 0.98 8.17
C TRP A 100 -14.67 2.05 7.18
N THR A 101 -15.04 3.32 7.40
CA THR A 101 -14.55 4.42 6.57
C THR A 101 -13.03 4.54 6.63
N LEU A 102 -12.41 4.32 7.80
CA LEU A 102 -10.96 4.27 7.93
C LEU A 102 -10.36 3.11 7.12
N MET A 103 -10.93 1.91 7.19
CA MET A 103 -10.46 0.74 6.45
C MET A 103 -10.58 0.91 4.93
N GLU A 104 -11.61 1.59 4.44
CA GLU A 104 -11.73 1.95 3.03
C GLU A 104 -10.58 2.87 2.58
N LYS A 105 -10.30 3.93 3.35
CA LYS A 105 -9.19 4.83 3.03
C LYS A 105 -7.82 4.13 3.13
N VAL A 106 -7.64 3.24 4.12
CA VAL A 106 -6.42 2.43 4.26
C VAL A 106 -6.24 1.49 3.06
N LYS A 107 -7.31 0.84 2.60
CA LYS A 107 -7.30 0.03 1.38
C LYS A 107 -6.82 0.86 0.19
N ASP A 108 -7.37 2.06 0.00
CA ASP A 108 -7.00 2.92 -1.12
C ASP A 108 -5.53 3.37 -1.07
N VAL A 109 -5.01 3.69 0.13
CA VAL A 109 -3.59 4.04 0.34
C VAL A 109 -2.65 2.86 0.03
N LEU A 110 -3.04 1.64 0.42
CA LEU A 110 -2.20 0.45 0.23
C LEU A 110 -2.28 -0.17 -1.17
N ARG A 111 -3.36 0.11 -1.92
CA ARG A 111 -3.55 -0.39 -3.29
C ARG A 111 -2.36 -0.12 -4.23
N PRO A 112 -1.81 1.11 -4.36
CA PRO A 112 -0.66 1.35 -5.24
C PRO A 112 0.59 0.60 -4.78
N PHE A 113 0.76 0.38 -3.47
CA PHE A 113 1.86 -0.43 -2.92
C PHE A 113 1.73 -1.91 -3.33
N LYS A 114 0.49 -2.42 -3.41
CA LYS A 114 0.22 -3.82 -3.76
C LYS A 114 0.57 -4.05 -5.22
N VAL A 115 0.09 -3.16 -6.09
CA VAL A 115 0.40 -3.17 -7.53
C VAL A 115 1.90 -3.07 -7.76
N ALA A 116 2.57 -2.13 -7.10
CA ALA A 116 4.03 -1.96 -7.19
C ALA A 116 4.79 -3.22 -6.75
N THR A 117 4.38 -3.85 -5.65
CA THR A 117 5.03 -5.07 -5.15
C THR A 117 4.82 -6.24 -6.10
N GLN A 118 3.63 -6.38 -6.69
CA GLN A 118 3.33 -7.42 -7.66
C GLN A 118 4.16 -7.24 -8.93
N ALA A 119 4.22 -6.02 -9.48
CA ALA A 119 5.03 -5.71 -10.65
C ALA A 119 6.52 -6.04 -10.44
N LEU A 120 7.07 -5.68 -9.27
CA LEU A 120 8.46 -6.01 -8.90
C LEU A 120 8.70 -7.50 -8.65
N SER A 121 7.65 -8.28 -8.37
CA SER A 121 7.75 -9.73 -8.12
C SER A 121 7.62 -10.54 -9.41
N THR A 122 7.00 -9.96 -10.46
CA THR A 122 6.87 -10.59 -11.78
C THR A 122 8.06 -10.31 -12.69
N GLU A 123 8.82 -9.24 -12.46
CA GLU A 123 10.07 -8.98 -13.17
C GLU A 123 11.19 -9.89 -12.62
N ASN A 124 11.87 -10.64 -13.49
CA ASN A 124 13.01 -11.48 -13.11
C ASN A 124 14.16 -10.67 -12.49
N TYR A 125 14.25 -9.37 -12.81
CA TYR A 125 15.16 -8.43 -12.20
C TYR A 125 14.45 -7.08 -12.05
N PRO A 126 14.27 -6.53 -10.83
CA PRO A 126 13.82 -5.16 -10.69
C PRO A 126 14.89 -4.25 -11.30
N THR A 127 14.58 -3.67 -12.46
CA THR A 127 15.52 -2.80 -13.17
C THR A 127 15.84 -1.58 -12.29
N ALA A 128 17.13 -1.28 -12.08
CA ALA A 128 17.57 -0.14 -11.28
C ALA A 128 16.93 1.18 -11.74
N SER A 129 16.62 1.26 -13.04
CA SER A 129 15.91 2.35 -13.70
C SER A 129 14.45 2.56 -13.25
N ALA A 130 13.79 1.54 -12.68
CA ALA A 130 12.42 1.64 -12.20
C ALA A 130 12.31 2.16 -10.76
N VAL A 131 13.42 2.20 -10.01
CA VAL A 131 13.39 2.49 -8.56
C VAL A 131 12.89 3.90 -8.26
N LEU A 132 13.50 4.93 -8.85
CA LEU A 132 13.11 6.33 -8.61
C LEU A 132 11.74 6.68 -9.22
N PRO A 133 11.40 6.27 -10.46
CA PRO A 133 10.06 6.47 -10.99
C PRO A 133 8.97 5.85 -10.10
N LEU A 134 9.19 4.62 -9.62
CA LEU A 134 8.23 3.95 -8.74
C LEU A 134 8.15 4.64 -7.38
N GLN A 135 9.27 5.08 -6.82
CA GLN A 135 9.30 5.86 -5.59
C GLN A 135 8.50 7.17 -5.75
N TYR A 136 8.72 7.89 -6.86
CA TYR A 136 7.99 9.11 -7.19
C TYR A 136 6.48 8.86 -7.24
N VAL A 137 6.05 7.86 -8.01
CA VAL A 137 4.63 7.50 -8.11
C VAL A 137 4.05 7.19 -6.73
N LEU A 138 4.69 6.34 -5.94
CA LEU A 138 4.20 6.02 -4.60
C LEU A 138 4.13 7.26 -3.68
N LEU A 139 5.12 8.15 -3.73
CA LEU A 139 5.09 9.40 -2.96
C LEU A 139 3.96 10.34 -3.39
N THR A 140 3.63 10.39 -4.69
CA THR A 140 2.48 11.18 -5.16
C THR A 140 1.16 10.63 -4.63
N GLN A 141 1.00 9.31 -4.53
CA GLN A 141 -0.18 8.66 -3.96
C GLN A 141 -0.31 8.88 -2.44
N LEU A 142 0.80 9.18 -1.76
CA LEU A 142 0.84 9.45 -0.33
C LEU A 142 0.65 10.92 0.03
N LYS A 143 0.37 11.81 -0.92
CA LYS A 143 0.07 13.21 -0.60
C LYS A 143 -1.19 13.27 0.28
N PRO A 144 -1.14 13.96 1.45
CA PRO A 144 -2.31 14.12 2.30
C PRO A 144 -3.41 14.90 1.57
N SER A 145 -4.65 14.46 1.71
CA SER A 145 -5.85 15.17 1.27
C SER A 145 -6.52 15.86 2.46
N THR A 146 -7.27 16.94 2.21
CA THR A 146 -8.06 17.61 3.25
C THR A 146 -9.13 16.69 3.85
N ASP A 147 -9.72 15.84 3.01
CA ASP A 147 -10.74 14.82 3.34
C ASP A 147 -10.19 13.65 4.18
N ASP A 148 -8.87 13.48 4.27
CA ASP A 148 -8.30 12.35 5.02
C ASP A 148 -8.56 12.50 6.52
N GLN A 149 -9.02 11.41 7.15
CA GLN A 149 -9.06 11.28 8.61
C GLN A 149 -7.65 11.43 9.20
N ALA A 150 -7.54 11.88 10.45
CA ALA A 150 -6.25 12.10 11.12
C ALA A 150 -5.33 10.87 11.06
N GLY A 151 -5.87 9.67 11.30
CA GLY A 151 -5.11 8.42 11.22
C GLY A 151 -4.55 8.12 9.82
N VAL A 152 -5.29 8.48 8.76
CA VAL A 152 -4.85 8.32 7.37
C VAL A 152 -3.76 9.33 7.02
N LYS A 153 -3.90 10.59 7.45
CA LYS A 153 -2.88 11.64 7.28
C LYS A 153 -1.56 11.23 7.95
N GLU A 154 -1.64 10.72 9.16
CA GLU A 154 -0.47 10.22 9.90
C GLU A 154 0.14 8.99 9.20
N MET A 155 -0.68 8.00 8.82
CA MET A 155 -0.24 6.83 8.04
C MET A 155 0.51 7.24 6.76
N LYS A 156 -0.07 8.13 5.95
CA LYS A 156 0.54 8.66 4.73
C LYS A 156 1.88 9.33 5.01
N THR A 157 1.94 10.14 6.07
CA THR A 157 3.16 10.82 6.51
C THR A 157 4.25 9.82 6.89
N MET A 158 3.94 8.84 7.75
CA MET A 158 4.87 7.78 8.17
C MET A 158 5.42 7.00 6.97
N MET A 159 4.55 6.61 6.04
CA MET A 159 4.94 5.88 4.83
C MET A 159 5.82 6.74 3.91
N SER A 160 5.48 8.02 3.73
CA SER A 160 6.22 8.92 2.84
C SER A 160 7.62 9.22 3.36
N THR A 161 7.76 9.41 4.68
CA THR A 161 9.06 9.64 5.34
C THR A 161 9.95 8.41 5.20
N ASP A 162 9.42 7.21 5.45
CA ASP A 162 10.20 5.98 5.29
C ASP A 162 10.64 5.76 3.85
N LEU A 163 9.74 6.02 2.89
CA LEU A 163 10.02 5.84 1.47
C LEU A 163 11.06 6.84 0.96
N LYS A 164 11.02 8.11 1.41
CA LYS A 164 12.01 9.15 1.05
C LYS A 164 13.40 8.84 1.62
N ALA A 165 13.48 8.37 2.86
CA ALA A 165 14.76 8.15 3.55
C ALA A 165 15.68 7.11 2.87
N ARG A 166 15.13 6.23 2.02
CA ARG A 166 15.87 5.09 1.43
C ARG A 166 16.61 5.41 0.14
N TYR A 167 16.07 6.31 -0.68
CA TYR A 167 16.62 6.67 -1.98
C TYR A 167 16.66 8.20 -2.17
N GLY A 168 16.86 8.93 -1.07
CA GLY A 168 16.96 10.39 -1.10
C GLY A 168 18.19 10.88 -1.88
N PRO A 169 18.21 12.16 -2.30
CA PRO A 169 19.33 12.75 -3.03
C PRO A 169 20.68 12.67 -2.31
N ASP A 170 20.64 12.55 -0.98
CA ASP A 170 21.80 12.41 -0.09
C ASP A 170 22.44 11.01 -0.11
N LYS A 171 21.83 10.02 -0.78
CA LYS A 171 22.31 8.64 -0.79
C LYS A 171 23.26 8.39 -1.97
N HIS A 172 24.35 7.65 -1.73
CA HIS A 172 25.28 7.24 -2.78
C HIS A 172 24.62 6.54 -3.98
N ALA A 173 23.57 5.76 -3.72
CA ALA A 173 22.83 5.07 -4.78
C ALA A 173 22.02 6.02 -5.68
N PHE A 174 21.72 7.26 -5.23
CA PHE A 174 20.83 8.17 -5.96
C PHE A 174 21.33 8.49 -7.36
N LEU A 175 22.61 8.87 -7.51
CA LEU A 175 23.18 9.20 -8.82
C LEU A 175 23.10 8.03 -9.81
N LEU A 176 23.41 6.81 -9.35
CA LEU A 176 23.33 5.60 -10.15
C LEU A 176 21.89 5.30 -10.57
N LEU A 177 20.95 5.35 -9.63
CA LEU A 177 19.53 5.10 -9.90
C LEU A 177 18.93 6.18 -10.82
N ASN A 178 19.32 7.43 -10.64
CA ASN A 178 18.89 8.56 -11.47
C ASN A 178 19.40 8.41 -12.90
N THR A 179 20.68 8.10 -13.07
CA THR A 179 21.27 7.85 -14.39
C THR A 179 20.63 6.65 -15.08
N ALA A 180 20.43 5.54 -14.35
CA ALA A 180 19.75 4.37 -14.88
C ALA A 180 18.30 4.68 -15.32
N SER A 181 17.57 5.47 -14.52
CA SER A 181 16.20 5.87 -14.83
C SER A 181 16.14 6.79 -16.05
N TYR A 182 17.12 7.68 -16.20
CA TYR A 182 17.24 8.58 -17.35
C TYR A 182 17.52 7.83 -18.65
N LEU A 183 18.42 6.83 -18.61
CA LEU A 183 18.79 6.03 -19.78
C LEU A 183 17.72 5.02 -20.20
N ASP A 184 16.71 4.76 -19.37
CA ASP A 184 15.61 3.85 -19.69
C ASP A 184 14.50 4.59 -20.44
N PRO A 185 14.25 4.26 -21.73
CA PRO A 185 13.23 4.94 -22.53
C PRO A 185 11.83 4.88 -21.93
N ARG A 186 11.54 3.87 -21.09
CA ARG A 186 10.26 3.72 -20.39
C ARG A 186 10.03 4.83 -19.37
N PHE A 187 11.10 5.42 -18.84
CA PHE A 187 11.05 6.37 -17.72
C PHE A 187 11.62 7.75 -18.05
N HIS A 188 12.13 7.94 -19.27
CA HIS A 188 12.72 9.20 -19.76
C HIS A 188 11.83 10.44 -19.51
N ARG A 189 10.51 10.31 -19.41
CA ARG A 189 9.60 11.45 -19.13
C ARG A 189 9.23 11.66 -17.65
N LEU A 190 9.51 10.71 -16.76
CA LEU A 190 9.00 10.71 -15.38
C LEU A 190 9.94 11.37 -14.36
N VAL A 191 11.24 11.47 -14.67
CA VAL A 191 12.28 11.92 -13.71
C VAL A 191 12.58 13.42 -13.81
N HIS A 192 12.14 14.10 -14.87
CA HIS A 192 12.49 15.50 -15.16
C HIS A 192 11.65 16.58 -14.45
N LEU A 193 11.16 16.32 -13.24
CA LEU A 193 10.42 17.34 -12.46
C LEU A 193 11.28 18.13 -11.47
N GLU A 194 12.57 17.82 -11.34
CA GLU A 194 13.54 18.64 -10.58
C GLU A 194 14.71 19.09 -11.48
N GLN A 195 14.40 19.78 -12.60
CA GLN A 195 15.39 20.37 -13.52
C GLN A 195 16.13 21.59 -12.91
N GLY A 196 16.86 21.38 -11.82
CA GLY A 196 17.80 22.36 -11.25
C GLY A 196 19.28 21.95 -11.34
N SER A 197 19.58 20.66 -11.55
CA SER A 197 20.93 20.13 -11.27
C SER A 197 21.65 19.51 -12.48
N GLN A 198 21.10 19.61 -13.69
CA GLN A 198 21.73 19.02 -14.90
C GLN A 198 22.79 19.91 -15.58
N THR A 199 23.01 21.15 -15.11
CA THR A 199 23.90 22.09 -15.83
C THR A 199 25.39 21.91 -15.54
N GLN A 200 25.81 20.95 -14.71
CA GLN A 200 27.23 20.80 -14.33
C GLN A 200 27.99 19.64 -14.99
N PHE A 201 27.35 18.75 -15.76
CA PHE A 201 28.02 17.58 -16.33
C PHE A 201 28.25 17.60 -17.85
N THR A 202 27.94 18.71 -18.55
CA THR A 202 28.18 18.85 -20.00
C THR A 202 29.12 20.00 -20.39
N ARG A 203 29.94 20.51 -19.46
CA ARG A 203 31.06 21.41 -19.80
C ARG A 203 32.39 20.81 -19.37
N GLY A 204 32.85 19.79 -20.11
CA GLY A 204 34.28 19.57 -20.27
C GLY A 204 34.78 20.49 -21.39
N PRO A 205 35.90 21.23 -21.21
CA PRO A 205 36.42 22.08 -22.26
C PRO A 205 36.99 21.22 -23.38
N LEU A 206 36.36 21.27 -24.55
CA LEU A 206 37.02 20.99 -25.82
C LEU A 206 37.75 22.28 -26.22
N GLU A 207 38.97 22.46 -25.71
CA GLU A 207 39.90 23.37 -26.37
C GLU A 207 40.53 22.61 -27.54
N VAL A 208 40.10 23.03 -28.72
CA VAL A 208 40.60 22.61 -30.02
C VAL A 208 41.89 23.37 -30.27
N GLU A 209 43.00 22.64 -30.41
CA GLU A 209 44.22 23.16 -31.05
C GLU A 209 43.87 23.73 -32.43
N SER A 210 44.20 24.99 -32.70
CA SER A 210 44.45 25.53 -34.04
C SER A 210 44.98 26.96 -33.96
N GLY A 211 46.22 27.18 -34.44
CA GLY A 211 46.73 28.50 -34.87
C GLY A 211 47.86 29.06 -34.03
#